data_AF-A0AA35WP23-F1
#
_entry.id   AF-A0AA35WP23-F1
#
_cell.length_a   1.000
_cell.length_b   1.000
_cell.length_c   1.000
_cell.angle_alpha   90.00
_cell.angle_beta   90.00
_cell.angle_gamma   90.00
#
_symmetry.space_group_name_H-M   'P 1'
#
loop_
_entity.id
_entity.type
_entity.pdbx_description
1 polymer ?
#
loop_
_entity_poly.entity_id
_entity_poly.type
_entity_poly.pdbx_seq_one_letter_code
_entity_poly.pdbx_strand_id
1 'polypeptide(L)'
;MPLRNFPTFLAIVAGVAGFLSAEGRSDAVYDLKKNPEQLEALGGTYESSVISEALKCLVVNSVCNSDTGKLADIFSQAARGAATSEADVCQEELEDVEDMIKRIVAVSSLTSLEKREIRERRRGRHRRPGRRRRPGRPHSHGSRYSDSTSREEERQITEAVVVLEGSDTVEGTITFTAQENGKTRVRGTVSGLAQGNHGFHVHQFGDYSPSEGCANAGGHFNPAGRQHGGPNDDERHAGDLGNIVADASGVAVIDVEDCQIPLSGENSIIGRSVVVHADEDDLGRGGFPDSLTTGHAGARLACGVIGIANTS
;
A
#
# COMPACT_ATOMS: atom_id res chain seq x y z
N MET A 1 -27.10 8.76 8.93
CA MET A 1 -28.26 8.81 9.85
C MET A 1 -27.78 8.37 11.22
N PRO A 2 -28.08 9.08 12.32
CA PRO A 2 -27.58 8.69 13.63
C PRO A 2 -28.32 7.44 14.11
N LEU A 3 -27.57 6.49 14.68
CA LEU A 3 -28.02 5.24 15.28
C LEU A 3 -29.00 5.51 16.44
N ARG A 4 -30.25 5.85 16.11
CA ARG A 4 -31.36 5.81 17.06
C ARG A 4 -31.64 4.34 17.34
N ASN A 5 -31.36 3.92 18.57
CA ASN A 5 -31.58 2.59 19.16
C ASN A 5 -30.34 1.69 19.25
N PHE A 6 -29.29 2.22 19.87
CA PHE A 6 -28.13 1.47 20.37
C PHE A 6 -28.47 0.18 21.17
N PRO A 7 -29.51 0.13 22.02
CA PRO A 7 -29.86 -1.11 22.75
C PRO A 7 -30.35 -2.23 21.82
N THR A 8 -31.05 -1.86 20.75
CA THR A 8 -31.56 -2.78 19.73
C THR A 8 -30.41 -3.35 18.89
N PHE A 9 -29.43 -2.52 18.55
CA PHE A 9 -28.21 -2.95 17.86
C PHE A 9 -27.41 -3.97 18.68
N LEU A 10 -27.24 -3.73 19.98
CA LEU A 10 -26.55 -4.65 20.89
C LEU A 10 -27.25 -6.00 21.05
N ALA A 11 -28.58 -6.03 21.09
CA ALA A 11 -29.36 -7.27 21.17
C ALA A 11 -29.20 -8.14 19.92
N ILE A 12 -29.18 -7.52 18.73
CA ILE A 12 -28.96 -8.21 17.45
C ILE A 12 -27.55 -8.80 17.38
N VAL A 13 -26.53 -8.00 17.75
CA VAL A 13 -25.13 -8.45 17.75
C VAL A 13 -24.92 -9.62 18.73
N ALA A 14 -25.55 -9.57 19.91
CA ALA A 14 -25.48 -10.65 20.89
C ALA A 14 -26.17 -11.94 20.40
N GLY A 15 -27.34 -11.83 19.76
CA GLY A 15 -28.07 -12.97 19.20
C GLY A 15 -27.30 -13.68 18.07
N VAL A 16 -26.70 -12.90 17.16
CA VAL A 16 -25.90 -13.44 16.04
C VAL A 16 -24.59 -14.06 16.55
N ALA A 17 -23.94 -13.44 17.55
CA ALA A 17 -22.74 -14.01 18.16
C ALA A 17 -23.02 -15.35 18.87
N GLY A 18 -24.19 -15.48 19.52
CA GLY A 18 -24.63 -16.73 20.14
C GLY A 18 -24.88 -17.85 19.12
N PHE A 19 -25.56 -17.52 18.01
CA PHE A 19 -25.83 -18.46 16.91
C PHE A 19 -24.54 -18.99 16.27
N LEU A 20 -23.61 -18.10 15.94
CA LEU A 20 -22.30 -18.47 15.35
C LEU A 20 -21.41 -19.28 16.31
N SER A 21 -21.61 -19.13 17.61
CA SER A 21 -20.89 -19.93 18.62
C SER A 21 -21.45 -21.35 18.76
N ALA A 22 -22.72 -21.57 18.41
CA ALA A 22 -23.37 -22.88 18.50
C ALA A 22 -23.08 -23.79 17.29
N GLU A 23 -22.87 -23.21 16.10
CA GLU A 23 -22.83 -23.98 14.83
C GLU A 23 -21.43 -24.32 14.31
N GLY A 24 -20.35 -23.79 14.89
CA GLY A 24 -18.98 -24.06 14.43
C GLY A 24 -18.66 -23.32 13.12
N ARG A 25 -17.65 -22.45 13.17
CA ARG A 25 -17.50 -21.31 12.25
C ARG A 25 -16.96 -21.65 10.86
N SER A 26 -17.78 -21.35 9.85
CA SER A 26 -17.49 -20.62 8.59
C SER A 26 -18.74 -20.64 7.69
N ASP A 27 -19.50 -21.73 7.80
CA ASP A 27 -20.61 -22.03 6.92
C ASP A 27 -21.90 -21.32 7.37
N ALA A 28 -22.08 -21.11 8.67
CA ALA A 28 -23.21 -20.37 9.25
C ALA A 28 -23.30 -18.90 8.78
N VAL A 29 -22.15 -18.22 8.58
CA VAL A 29 -22.12 -16.84 8.04
C VAL A 29 -22.57 -16.80 6.58
N TYR A 30 -22.28 -17.87 5.84
CA TYR A 30 -22.65 -18.01 4.44
C TYR A 30 -24.15 -18.33 4.30
N ASP A 31 -24.71 -19.14 5.20
CA ASP A 31 -26.14 -19.47 5.21
C ASP A 31 -27.02 -18.28 5.64
N LEU A 32 -26.59 -17.47 6.60
CA LEU A 32 -27.29 -16.23 6.99
C LEU A 32 -27.37 -15.21 5.84
N LYS A 33 -26.35 -15.16 4.96
CA LYS A 33 -26.38 -14.32 3.75
C LYS A 33 -27.36 -14.82 2.69
N LYS A 34 -27.64 -16.13 2.66
CA LYS A 34 -28.54 -16.74 1.67
C LYS A 34 -30.00 -16.78 2.11
N ASN A 35 -30.27 -16.81 3.42
CA ASN A 35 -31.61 -16.91 3.99
C ASN A 35 -31.86 -15.84 5.07
N PRO A 36 -32.11 -14.57 4.68
CA PRO A 36 -32.32 -13.48 5.62
C PRO A 36 -33.55 -13.65 6.53
N GLU A 37 -34.52 -14.47 6.15
CA GLU A 37 -35.71 -14.79 6.98
C GLU A 37 -35.37 -15.55 8.28
N GLN A 38 -34.21 -16.22 8.36
CA GLN A 38 -33.76 -16.88 9.60
C GLN A 38 -33.38 -15.88 10.72
N LEU A 39 -33.06 -14.63 10.37
CA LEU A 39 -32.82 -13.55 11.35
C LEU A 39 -34.11 -13.08 12.03
N GLU A 40 -35.28 -13.23 11.39
CA GLU A 40 -36.57 -12.86 11.99
C GLU A 40 -36.99 -13.85 13.09
N ALA A 41 -36.58 -15.12 12.98
CA ALA A 41 -36.82 -16.15 14.00
C ALA A 41 -36.03 -15.93 15.31
N LEU A 42 -35.01 -15.06 15.30
CA LEU A 42 -34.21 -14.68 16.47
C LEU A 42 -34.85 -13.54 17.31
N GLY A 43 -36.10 -13.17 17.01
CA GLY A 43 -36.97 -12.48 17.97
C GLY A 43 -37.10 -10.96 17.82
N GLY A 44 -37.06 -10.41 16.60
CA GLY A 44 -37.49 -9.03 16.38
C GLY A 44 -37.64 -8.65 14.92
N THR A 45 -38.64 -7.82 14.61
CA THR A 45 -38.77 -7.16 13.31
C THR A 45 -37.74 -6.04 13.23
N TYR A 46 -36.73 -6.19 12.37
CA TYR A 46 -35.67 -5.19 12.19
C TYR A 46 -35.60 -4.71 10.74
N GLU A 47 -35.35 -3.42 10.55
CA GLU A 47 -35.13 -2.82 9.24
C GLU A 47 -33.88 -3.43 8.57
N SER A 48 -33.98 -3.80 7.29
CA SER A 48 -32.95 -4.55 6.56
C SER A 48 -31.59 -3.83 6.51
N SER A 49 -31.60 -2.51 6.60
CA SER A 49 -30.40 -1.66 6.65
C SER A 49 -29.58 -1.86 7.93
N VAL A 50 -30.23 -2.13 9.07
CA VAL A 50 -29.59 -2.32 10.37
C VAL A 50 -28.93 -3.70 10.47
N ILE A 51 -29.55 -4.70 9.86
CA ILE A 51 -29.03 -6.07 9.77
C ILE A 51 -27.75 -6.10 8.93
N SER A 52 -27.73 -5.37 7.81
CA SER A 52 -26.56 -5.26 6.92
C SER A 52 -25.35 -4.67 7.63
N GLU A 53 -25.56 -3.63 8.44
CA GLU A 53 -24.49 -2.96 9.18
C GLU A 53 -23.91 -3.84 10.31
N ALA A 54 -24.78 -4.57 11.03
CA ALA A 54 -24.37 -5.50 12.08
C ALA A 54 -23.58 -6.70 11.52
N LEU A 55 -23.98 -7.22 10.35
CA LEU A 55 -23.28 -8.30 9.64
C LEU A 55 -21.90 -7.85 9.15
N LYS A 56 -21.76 -6.60 8.68
CA LYS A 56 -20.45 -6.03 8.32
C LYS A 56 -19.50 -6.02 9.52
N CYS A 57 -19.97 -5.58 10.69
CA CYS A 57 -19.16 -5.58 11.92
C CYS A 57 -18.72 -6.98 12.36
N LEU A 58 -19.62 -7.98 12.29
CA LEU A 58 -19.33 -9.35 12.70
C LEU A 58 -18.36 -10.08 11.76
N VAL A 59 -18.45 -9.83 10.45
CA VAL A 59 -17.55 -10.42 9.45
C VAL A 59 -16.12 -9.87 9.59
N VAL A 60 -15.99 -8.57 9.83
CA VAL A 60 -14.68 -7.93 10.08
C VAL A 60 -14.02 -8.54 11.31
N ASN A 61 -14.77 -8.77 12.38
CA ASN A 61 -14.19 -9.27 13.65
C ASN A 61 -13.89 -10.79 13.66
N SER A 62 -14.59 -11.60 12.84
CA SER A 62 -14.29 -13.05 12.70
C SER A 62 -13.04 -13.33 11.87
N VAL A 63 -12.64 -12.40 10.99
CA VAL A 63 -11.48 -12.55 10.10
C VAL A 63 -10.20 -12.04 10.76
N CYS A 64 -10.30 -11.07 11.69
CA CYS A 64 -9.14 -10.36 12.22
C CYS A 64 -8.56 -10.87 13.55
N ASN A 65 -9.12 -11.91 14.21
CA ASN A 65 -8.58 -12.33 15.51
C ASN A 65 -8.55 -13.86 15.72
N SER A 66 -7.35 -14.41 15.99
CA SER A 66 -7.15 -15.82 16.34
C SER A 66 -7.31 -16.14 17.84
N ASP A 67 -7.63 -15.15 18.69
CA ASP A 67 -7.90 -15.37 20.12
C ASP A 67 -9.34 -14.99 20.47
N THR A 68 -10.26 -15.94 20.26
CA THR A 68 -11.69 -15.79 20.59
C THR A 68 -11.96 -15.59 22.10
N GLY A 69 -10.97 -15.81 22.98
CA GLY A 69 -11.09 -15.64 24.42
C GLY A 69 -11.08 -14.19 24.92
N LYS A 70 -10.37 -13.27 24.25
CA LYS A 70 -10.31 -11.85 24.67
C LYS A 70 -11.59 -11.08 24.35
N LEU A 71 -12.29 -11.45 23.28
CA LEU A 71 -13.56 -10.83 22.89
C LEU A 71 -14.69 -11.13 23.88
N ALA A 72 -14.77 -12.36 24.39
CA ALA A 72 -15.76 -12.71 25.42
C ALA A 72 -15.58 -11.85 26.70
N ASP A 73 -14.33 -11.52 27.04
CA ASP A 73 -14.01 -10.72 28.21
C ASP A 73 -14.33 -9.23 28.00
N ILE A 74 -14.03 -8.69 26.81
CA ILE A 74 -14.39 -7.32 26.40
C ILE A 74 -15.91 -7.13 26.37
N PHE A 75 -16.67 -8.10 25.82
CA PHE A 75 -18.13 -8.05 25.82
C PHE A 75 -18.74 -8.27 27.21
N SER A 76 -18.13 -9.11 28.06
CA SER A 76 -18.57 -9.28 29.46
C SER A 76 -18.30 -8.04 30.32
N GLN A 77 -17.26 -7.25 30.00
CA GLN A 77 -16.96 -5.97 30.64
C GLN A 77 -17.88 -4.84 30.15
N ALA A 78 -18.17 -4.81 28.83
CA ALA A 78 -19.14 -3.87 28.25
C ALA A 78 -20.57 -4.10 28.78
N ALA A 79 -20.97 -5.37 29.00
CA ALA A 79 -22.27 -5.72 29.59
C ALA A 79 -22.39 -5.37 31.09
N ARG A 80 -21.28 -5.10 31.80
CA ARG A 80 -21.26 -4.71 33.23
C ARG A 80 -21.23 -3.21 33.46
N GLY A 81 -21.31 -2.39 32.41
CA GLY A 81 -21.48 -0.94 32.54
C GLY A 81 -20.26 -0.18 33.08
N ALA A 82 -19.05 -0.72 32.95
CA ALA A 82 -17.82 0.00 33.25
C ALA A 82 -17.39 0.83 32.03
N ALA A 83 -18.03 1.97 31.83
CA ALA A 83 -17.55 3.01 30.93
C ALA A 83 -16.58 3.91 31.69
N THR A 84 -15.31 3.90 31.33
CA THR A 84 -14.41 5.03 31.57
C THR A 84 -13.67 5.33 30.29
N SER A 85 -14.10 6.43 29.65
CA SER A 85 -13.39 7.28 28.70
C SER A 85 -12.27 6.63 27.87
N GLU A 86 -12.56 6.32 26.61
CA GLU A 86 -11.62 6.48 25.49
C GLU A 86 -12.42 6.32 24.20
N ALA A 87 -12.94 7.46 23.73
CA ALA A 87 -13.43 7.61 22.37
C ALA A 87 -12.27 8.22 21.57
N ASP A 88 -11.29 7.39 21.19
CA ASP A 88 -10.19 7.74 20.27
C ASP A 88 -9.44 6.46 19.84
N VAL A 89 -10.13 5.48 19.27
CA VAL A 89 -9.47 4.40 18.51
C VAL A 89 -10.37 3.98 17.34
N CYS A 90 -9.77 3.92 16.16
CA CYS A 90 -10.32 3.44 14.87
C CYS A 90 -11.18 4.45 14.07
N GLN A 91 -10.53 5.48 13.51
CA GLN A 91 -11.01 6.12 12.27
C GLN A 91 -10.08 5.87 11.06
N GLU A 92 -8.92 5.24 11.23
CA GLU A 92 -7.99 4.93 10.12
C GLU A 92 -8.09 3.51 9.54
N GLU A 93 -8.81 2.57 10.16
CA GLU A 93 -8.90 1.18 9.65
C GLU A 93 -10.15 0.88 8.81
N LEU A 94 -11.02 1.87 8.53
CA LEU A 94 -12.25 1.64 7.76
C LEU A 94 -12.04 1.62 6.24
N GLU A 95 -11.03 2.31 5.71
CA GLU A 95 -10.75 2.37 4.27
C GLU A 95 -10.09 1.09 3.74
N ASP A 96 -9.23 0.45 4.54
CA ASP A 96 -8.59 -0.83 4.21
C ASP A 96 -9.58 -2.00 4.18
N VAL A 97 -10.60 -1.96 5.03
CA VAL A 97 -11.66 -2.97 5.07
C VAL A 97 -12.54 -2.88 3.82
N GLU A 98 -12.79 -1.68 3.32
CA GLU A 98 -13.57 -1.48 2.09
C GLU A 98 -12.82 -2.00 0.85
N ASP A 99 -11.50 -1.75 0.77
CA ASP A 99 -10.66 -2.30 -0.30
C ASP A 99 -10.53 -3.84 -0.21
N MET A 100 -10.42 -4.38 1.00
CA MET A 100 -10.42 -5.83 1.21
C MET A 100 -11.75 -6.48 0.80
N ILE A 101 -12.89 -5.83 1.09
CA ILE A 101 -14.22 -6.27 0.65
C ILE A 101 -14.33 -6.21 -0.88
N LYS A 102 -13.83 -5.14 -1.52
CA LYS A 102 -13.80 -5.00 -3.00
C LYS A 102 -12.98 -6.13 -3.65
N ARG A 103 -11.83 -6.50 -3.08
CA ARG A 103 -11.00 -7.63 -3.55
C ARG A 103 -11.70 -8.99 -3.41
N ILE A 104 -12.45 -9.21 -2.33
CA ILE A 104 -13.20 -10.46 -2.11
C ILE A 104 -14.35 -10.58 -3.11
N VAL A 105 -15.12 -9.49 -3.32
CA VAL A 105 -16.23 -9.44 -4.28
C VAL A 105 -15.73 -9.70 -5.71
N ALA A 106 -14.57 -9.15 -6.08
CA ALA A 106 -13.95 -9.40 -7.38
C ALA A 106 -13.62 -10.88 -7.60
N VAL A 107 -13.14 -11.61 -6.59
CA VAL A 107 -12.80 -13.04 -6.71
C VAL A 107 -14.06 -13.92 -6.83
N SER A 108 -15.18 -13.55 -6.20
CA SER A 108 -16.46 -14.27 -6.34
C SER A 108 -17.02 -14.23 -7.76
N SER A 109 -16.78 -13.15 -8.51
CA SER A 109 -17.25 -12.94 -9.88
C SER A 109 -16.41 -13.63 -10.97
N LEU A 110 -15.26 -14.22 -10.59
CA LEU A 110 -14.38 -14.91 -11.54
C LEU A 110 -14.98 -16.24 -12.04
N THR A 111 -14.65 -16.57 -13.29
CA THR A 111 -15.01 -17.85 -13.90
C THR A 111 -14.25 -19.02 -13.27
N SER A 112 -14.75 -20.24 -13.49
CA SER A 112 -14.13 -21.47 -12.98
C SER A 112 -12.69 -21.68 -13.46
N LEU A 113 -12.33 -21.12 -14.62
CA LEU A 113 -10.99 -21.18 -15.21
C LEU A 113 -10.03 -20.19 -14.53
N GLU A 114 -10.45 -18.95 -14.31
CA GLU A 114 -9.64 -17.92 -13.64
C GLU A 114 -9.38 -18.29 -12.16
N LYS A 115 -10.40 -18.84 -11.48
CA LYS A 115 -10.27 -19.39 -10.12
C LYS A 115 -9.28 -20.56 -10.07
N ARG A 116 -9.13 -21.33 -11.15
CA ARG A 116 -8.19 -22.45 -11.23
C ARG A 116 -6.76 -21.97 -11.44
N GLU A 117 -6.54 -20.97 -12.28
CA GLU A 117 -5.21 -20.41 -12.55
C GLU A 117 -4.62 -19.71 -11.31
N ILE A 118 -5.44 -18.98 -10.55
CA ILE A 118 -5.04 -18.38 -9.27
C ILE A 118 -4.69 -19.47 -8.22
N ARG A 119 -5.43 -20.59 -8.20
CA ARG A 119 -5.14 -21.75 -7.32
C ARG A 119 -3.83 -22.44 -7.69
N GLU A 120 -3.51 -22.55 -8.97
CA GLU A 120 -2.26 -23.14 -9.45
C GLU A 120 -1.05 -22.27 -9.10
N ARG A 121 -1.16 -20.93 -9.23
CA ARG A 121 -0.11 -19.98 -8.81
C ARG A 121 0.17 -20.01 -7.31
N ARG A 122 -0.86 -20.21 -6.47
CA ARG A 122 -0.68 -20.35 -5.01
C ARG A 122 -0.05 -21.68 -4.60
N ARG A 123 -0.33 -22.78 -5.32
CA ARG A 123 0.26 -24.10 -5.06
C ARG A 123 1.76 -24.18 -5.41
N GLY A 124 2.25 -23.32 -6.31
CA GLY A 124 3.67 -23.22 -6.65
C GLY A 124 4.56 -22.63 -5.53
N ARG A 125 3.97 -21.83 -4.61
CA ARG A 125 4.71 -21.14 -3.54
C ARG A 125 4.88 -21.93 -2.23
N HIS A 126 4.38 -23.18 -2.15
CA HIS A 126 4.39 -23.98 -0.90
C HIS A 126 4.92 -25.41 -1.08
N ARG A 127 5.98 -25.61 -1.87
CA ARG A 127 6.78 -26.84 -1.78
C ARG A 127 7.90 -26.66 -0.76
N ARG A 128 7.63 -27.05 0.50
CA ARG A 128 8.69 -27.39 1.46
C ARG A 128 9.52 -28.56 0.92
N PRO A 129 10.87 -28.55 1.01
CA PRO A 129 11.66 -29.71 0.64
C PRO A 129 11.34 -30.87 1.59
N GLY A 130 10.91 -32.00 1.02
CA GLY A 130 10.57 -33.20 1.78
C GLY A 130 11.78 -33.82 2.47
N ARG A 131 11.64 -34.11 3.77
CA ARG A 131 12.52 -35.01 4.52
C ARG A 131 12.55 -36.38 3.82
N ARG A 132 13.69 -36.75 3.24
CA ARG A 132 13.98 -38.14 2.86
C ARG A 132 14.70 -38.85 4.00
N ARG A 133 14.24 -40.07 4.30
CA ARG A 133 14.79 -40.98 5.31
C ARG A 133 16.22 -41.40 4.93
N ARG A 134 17.09 -41.50 5.94
CA ARG A 134 18.45 -42.05 5.88
C ARG A 134 18.44 -43.52 5.40
N PRO A 135 19.46 -43.89 4.61
CA PRO A 135 20.20 -45.11 4.96
C PRO A 135 21.73 -44.92 4.91
N GLY A 136 22.42 -45.58 5.84
CA GLY A 136 23.78 -46.13 5.73
C GLY A 136 24.95 -45.26 5.24
N ARG A 137 25.88 -44.95 6.16
CA ARG A 137 27.31 -44.73 5.86
C ARG A 137 27.91 -46.03 5.28
N PRO A 138 28.85 -45.96 4.31
CA PRO A 138 30.26 -45.93 4.69
C PRO A 138 31.22 -45.06 3.83
N HIS A 139 32.33 -44.69 4.48
CA HIS A 139 33.71 -44.47 4.02
C HIS A 139 34.09 -43.51 2.86
N SER A 140 34.80 -42.45 3.29
CA SER A 140 36.02 -41.83 2.72
C SER A 140 36.39 -42.07 1.25
N HIS A 141 36.40 -40.98 0.47
CA HIS A 141 37.58 -40.53 -0.29
C HIS A 141 37.41 -39.05 -0.65
N GLY A 142 38.44 -38.26 -0.37
CA GLY A 142 38.47 -36.84 -0.72
C GLY A 142 38.46 -36.64 -2.23
N SER A 143 37.47 -35.91 -2.72
CA SER A 143 37.49 -35.32 -4.06
C SER A 143 37.36 -33.82 -3.88
N ARG A 144 38.39 -33.09 -4.33
CA ARG A 144 38.37 -31.63 -4.45
C ARG A 144 37.33 -31.27 -5.51
N TYR A 145 36.12 -30.98 -5.08
CA TYR A 145 35.18 -30.25 -5.92
C TYR A 145 35.64 -28.79 -5.88
N SER A 146 36.36 -28.38 -6.92
CA SER A 146 36.64 -26.96 -7.15
C SER A 146 35.29 -26.29 -7.36
N ASP A 147 34.84 -25.58 -6.33
CA ASP A 147 33.72 -24.66 -6.41
C ASP A 147 34.11 -23.51 -7.33
N SER A 148 33.95 -23.72 -8.63
CA SER A 148 33.95 -22.64 -9.61
C SER A 148 32.57 -22.00 -9.57
N THR A 149 32.30 -21.27 -8.49
CA THR A 149 31.32 -20.19 -8.53
C THR A 149 31.89 -19.14 -9.47
N SER A 150 31.56 -19.25 -10.75
CA SER A 150 31.65 -18.12 -11.66
C SER A 150 30.81 -17.01 -11.03
N ARG A 151 31.49 -16.02 -10.46
CA ARG A 151 30.86 -14.76 -10.05
C ARG A 151 30.29 -14.17 -11.32
N GLU A 152 28.99 -14.32 -11.53
CA GLU A 152 28.27 -13.42 -12.42
C GLU A 152 28.53 -12.03 -11.81
N GLU A 153 29.31 -11.21 -12.50
CA GLU A 153 29.43 -9.79 -12.16
C GLU A 153 28.01 -9.23 -12.25
N GLU A 154 27.43 -8.95 -11.07
CA GLU A 154 26.09 -8.40 -10.96
C GLU A 154 26.14 -7.02 -11.62
N ARG A 155 25.60 -6.93 -12.84
CA ARG A 155 25.62 -5.71 -13.64
C ARG A 155 25.04 -4.58 -12.82
N GLN A 156 25.83 -3.53 -12.62
CA GLN A 156 25.38 -2.38 -11.84
C GLN A 156 24.46 -1.53 -12.71
N ILE A 157 23.34 -1.09 -12.14
CA ILE A 157 22.45 -0.14 -12.81
C ILE A 157 23.14 1.21 -12.82
N THR A 158 23.53 1.67 -14.01
CA THR A 158 24.23 2.95 -14.19
C THR A 158 23.27 4.07 -14.60
N GLU A 159 22.16 3.73 -15.23
CA GLU A 159 21.19 4.69 -15.72
C GLU A 159 19.76 4.16 -15.57
N ALA A 160 18.86 5.06 -15.22
CA ALA A 160 17.42 4.85 -15.19
C ALA A 160 16.70 5.99 -15.91
N VAL A 161 15.46 5.73 -16.31
CA VAL A 161 14.62 6.70 -17.02
C VAL A 161 13.20 6.63 -16.51
N VAL A 162 12.52 7.78 -16.50
CA VAL A 162 11.08 7.87 -16.33
C VAL A 162 10.51 8.71 -17.47
N VAL A 163 9.40 8.24 -18.03
CA VAL A 163 8.53 9.04 -18.89
C VAL A 163 7.35 9.47 -18.04
N LEU A 164 7.14 10.78 -17.94
CA LEU A 164 6.03 11.35 -17.19
C LEU A 164 4.83 11.49 -18.11
N GLU A 165 3.71 10.94 -17.67
CA GLU A 165 2.41 11.10 -18.30
C GLU A 165 1.44 11.69 -17.27
N GLY A 166 0.71 12.73 -17.68
CA GLY A 166 -0.18 13.48 -16.81
C GLY A 166 -1.57 13.69 -17.39
N SER A 167 -2.43 14.35 -16.61
CA SER A 167 -3.71 14.84 -17.13
C SER A 167 -3.45 15.96 -18.13
N ASP A 168 -4.06 15.86 -19.31
CA ASP A 168 -4.06 16.85 -20.38
C ASP A 168 -2.77 16.96 -21.20
N THR A 169 -1.81 17.78 -20.75
CA THR A 169 -0.66 18.24 -21.56
C THR A 169 0.69 18.15 -20.86
N VAL A 170 0.72 17.79 -19.57
CA VAL A 170 1.97 17.70 -18.83
C VAL A 170 2.67 16.39 -19.17
N GLU A 171 3.84 16.51 -19.78
CA GLU A 171 4.66 15.37 -20.19
C GLU A 171 6.14 15.67 -19.95
N GLY A 172 6.95 14.63 -19.84
CA GLY A 172 8.38 14.82 -19.66
C GLY A 172 9.17 13.54 -19.74
N THR A 173 10.48 13.69 -19.83
CA THR A 173 11.43 12.57 -19.72
C THR A 173 12.58 12.99 -18.83
N ILE A 174 12.84 12.16 -17.82
CA ILE A 174 13.91 12.38 -16.85
C ILE A 174 14.80 11.15 -16.81
N THR A 175 16.11 11.37 -16.89
CA THR A 175 17.15 10.37 -16.71
C THR A 175 17.81 10.52 -15.35
N PHE A 176 18.16 9.38 -14.78
CA PHE A 176 18.91 9.27 -13.54
C PHE A 176 20.21 8.55 -13.83
N THR A 177 21.34 9.13 -13.46
CA THR A 177 22.66 8.53 -13.71
C THR A 177 23.45 8.43 -12.43
N ALA A 178 23.83 7.21 -12.05
CA ALA A 178 24.72 6.98 -10.91
C ALA A 178 26.08 7.65 -11.17
N GLN A 179 26.54 8.48 -10.25
CA GLN A 179 27.82 9.16 -10.32
C GLN A 179 28.87 8.42 -9.48
N GLU A 180 30.16 8.57 -9.84
CA GLU A 180 31.27 7.97 -9.11
C GLU A 180 31.38 8.46 -7.65
N ASN A 181 30.86 9.66 -7.36
CA ASN A 181 30.81 10.24 -6.02
C ASN A 181 29.70 9.65 -5.12
N GLY A 182 28.97 8.65 -5.61
CA GLY A 182 27.87 7.99 -4.91
C GLY A 182 26.52 8.72 -4.98
N LYS A 183 26.45 9.89 -5.64
CA LYS A 183 25.19 10.60 -5.88
C LYS A 183 24.50 10.08 -7.15
N THR A 184 23.23 10.41 -7.27
CA THR A 184 22.47 10.23 -8.52
C THR A 184 22.26 11.59 -9.14
N ARG A 185 22.67 11.74 -10.40
CA ARG A 185 22.38 12.93 -11.21
C ARG A 185 21.01 12.77 -11.86
N VAL A 186 20.17 13.79 -11.77
CA VAL A 186 18.82 13.83 -12.33
C VAL A 186 18.78 14.89 -13.42
N ARG A 187 18.44 14.50 -14.64
CA ARG A 187 18.41 15.38 -15.81
C ARG A 187 17.16 15.17 -16.64
N GLY A 188 16.62 16.21 -17.24
CA GLY A 188 15.47 16.04 -18.11
C GLY A 188 14.72 17.32 -18.39
N THR A 189 13.55 17.15 -19.00
CA THR A 189 12.63 18.24 -19.30
C THR A 189 11.20 17.83 -19.01
N VAL A 190 10.42 18.76 -18.47
CA VAL A 190 8.97 18.63 -18.31
C VAL A 190 8.31 19.82 -18.99
N SER A 191 7.29 19.58 -19.80
CA SER A 191 6.56 20.60 -20.54
C SER A 191 5.07 20.59 -20.20
N GLY A 192 4.36 21.65 -20.56
CA GLY A 192 2.92 21.79 -20.31
C GLY A 192 2.58 22.31 -18.90
N LEU A 193 3.57 22.81 -18.17
CA LEU A 193 3.41 23.35 -16.82
C LEU A 193 2.94 24.80 -16.84
N ALA A 194 2.35 25.25 -15.74
CA ALA A 194 2.20 26.68 -15.48
C ALA A 194 3.59 27.31 -15.27
N GLN A 195 3.75 28.61 -15.53
CA GLN A 195 5.01 29.28 -15.22
C GLN A 195 5.21 29.32 -13.69
N GLY A 196 6.38 28.91 -13.20
CA GLY A 196 6.73 28.97 -11.79
C GLY A 196 7.33 27.68 -11.23
N ASN A 197 7.30 27.58 -9.90
CA ASN A 197 7.79 26.43 -9.16
C ASN A 197 6.74 25.31 -9.13
N HIS A 198 7.21 24.08 -9.28
CA HIS A 198 6.41 22.86 -9.18
C HIS A 198 7.13 21.85 -8.30
N GLY A 199 6.46 21.35 -7.26
CA GLY A 199 6.99 20.29 -6.40
C GLY A 199 7.35 19.04 -7.21
N PHE A 200 8.46 18.41 -6.88
CA PHE A 200 9.05 17.33 -7.66
C PHE A 200 9.61 16.25 -6.74
N HIS A 201 8.97 15.09 -6.74
CA HIS A 201 9.23 14.05 -5.73
C HIS A 201 9.34 12.65 -6.32
N VAL A 202 10.13 11.80 -5.68
CA VAL A 202 10.01 10.35 -5.83
C VAL A 202 8.97 9.85 -4.82
N HIS A 203 7.94 9.17 -5.30
CA HIS A 203 6.89 8.57 -4.50
C HIS A 203 7.13 7.08 -4.27
N GLN A 204 6.54 6.53 -3.20
CA GLN A 204 6.89 5.21 -2.70
C GLN A 204 6.57 4.07 -3.67
N PHE A 205 5.46 4.14 -4.40
CA PHE A 205 4.97 3.06 -5.25
C PHE A 205 5.09 3.41 -6.74
N GLY A 206 5.62 2.49 -7.54
CA GLY A 206 5.53 2.52 -9.00
C GLY A 206 4.21 1.94 -9.51
N ASP A 207 3.10 2.37 -8.93
CA ASP A 207 1.75 1.97 -9.34
C ASP A 207 1.14 3.11 -10.15
N TYR A 208 1.21 2.97 -11.47
CA TYR A 208 0.52 3.83 -12.42
C TYR A 208 -0.56 3.00 -13.09
N SER A 209 -1.81 3.44 -12.96
CA SER A 209 -2.93 2.86 -13.70
C SER A 209 -3.58 3.96 -14.55
N PRO A 210 -3.98 3.67 -15.79
CA PRO A 210 -4.65 4.67 -16.63
C PRO A 210 -5.95 5.23 -16.04
N SER A 211 -6.61 4.51 -15.12
CA SER A 211 -7.88 4.92 -14.51
C SER A 211 -7.71 5.78 -13.26
N GLU A 212 -6.63 5.57 -12.48
CA GLU A 212 -6.38 6.29 -11.22
C GLU A 212 -5.23 7.31 -11.35
N GLY A 213 -4.56 7.33 -12.52
CA GLY A 213 -3.42 8.20 -12.82
C GLY A 213 -2.34 8.10 -11.74
N CYS A 214 -2.02 9.25 -11.14
CA CYS A 214 -0.95 9.39 -10.15
C CYS A 214 -1.37 9.11 -8.72
N ALA A 215 -2.65 8.79 -8.44
CA ALA A 215 -3.14 8.60 -7.08
C ALA A 215 -2.44 7.43 -6.36
N ASN A 216 -2.19 6.34 -7.08
CA ASN A 216 -1.63 5.10 -6.53
C ASN A 216 -0.13 5.16 -6.21
N ALA A 217 0.55 6.26 -6.56
CA ALA A 217 1.97 6.45 -6.23
C ALA A 217 2.26 6.45 -4.72
N GLY A 218 1.23 6.64 -3.87
CA GLY A 218 1.37 6.70 -2.42
C GLY A 218 1.96 8.03 -1.94
N GLY A 219 2.53 8.05 -0.73
CA GLY A 219 3.27 9.21 -0.21
C GLY A 219 4.66 9.35 -0.83
N HIS A 220 5.41 10.37 -0.38
CA HIS A 220 6.80 10.54 -0.76
C HIS A 220 7.62 9.33 -0.30
N PHE A 221 8.66 8.96 -1.05
CA PHE A 221 9.53 7.86 -0.67
C PHE A 221 10.32 8.22 0.60
N ASN A 222 9.95 7.61 1.72
CA ASN A 222 10.49 7.92 3.05
C ASN A 222 10.92 6.66 3.81
N PRO A 223 12.03 6.00 3.42
CA PRO A 223 12.49 4.79 4.10
C PRO A 223 13.01 5.06 5.53
N ALA A 224 13.35 6.32 5.84
CA ALA A 224 13.92 6.71 7.13
C ALA A 224 12.86 7.21 8.14
N GLY A 225 11.59 7.35 7.74
CA GLY A 225 10.52 7.86 8.61
C GLY A 225 10.73 9.31 9.07
N ARG A 226 11.38 10.15 8.25
CA ARG A 226 11.65 11.57 8.53
C ARG A 226 10.46 12.45 8.16
N GLN A 227 10.48 13.71 8.59
CA GLN A 227 9.55 14.72 8.07
C GLN A 227 9.95 15.15 6.66
N HIS A 228 9.00 15.72 5.92
CA HIS A 228 9.27 16.35 4.65
C HIS A 228 10.19 17.57 4.81
N GLY A 229 11.06 17.79 3.84
CA GLY A 229 11.98 18.93 3.79
C GLY A 229 12.53 19.19 2.40
N GLY A 230 13.38 20.21 2.27
CA GLY A 230 14.04 20.53 1.01
C GLY A 230 15.25 19.64 0.72
N PRO A 231 15.76 19.61 -0.52
CA PRO A 231 16.81 18.67 -0.93
C PRO A 231 18.16 18.85 -0.22
N ASN A 232 18.40 20.01 0.40
CA ASN A 232 19.63 20.27 1.14
C ASN A 232 19.47 20.09 2.66
N ASP A 233 18.29 19.70 3.13
CA ASP A 233 18.02 19.50 4.55
C ASP A 233 18.45 18.10 5.00
N ASP A 234 18.96 18.00 6.22
CA ASP A 234 19.21 16.71 6.86
C ASP A 234 17.87 16.01 7.17
N GLU A 235 16.87 16.78 7.60
CA GLU A 235 15.51 16.31 7.85
C GLU A 235 14.66 16.47 6.58
N ARG A 236 14.51 15.37 5.84
CA ARG A 236 13.72 15.27 4.61
C ARG A 236 13.36 13.82 4.33
N HIS A 237 12.36 13.59 3.50
CA HIS A 237 12.20 12.29 2.86
C HIS A 237 13.31 12.06 1.82
N ALA A 238 13.65 10.80 1.57
CA ALA A 238 14.61 10.45 0.53
C ALA A 238 14.12 10.88 -0.86
N GLY A 239 12.81 10.90 -1.08
CA GLY A 239 12.20 11.32 -2.34
C GLY A 239 12.03 12.83 -2.53
N ASP A 240 12.37 13.68 -1.56
CA ASP A 240 12.08 15.12 -1.63
C ASP A 240 13.09 15.88 -2.50
N LEU A 241 12.86 16.03 -3.82
CA LEU A 241 13.81 16.70 -4.72
C LEU A 241 13.56 18.22 -4.84
N GLY A 242 12.60 18.76 -4.09
CA GLY A 242 12.24 20.18 -4.05
C GLY A 242 11.44 20.61 -5.26
N ASN A 243 11.79 21.77 -5.84
CA ASN A 243 11.05 22.36 -6.95
C ASN A 243 11.80 22.27 -8.28
N ILE A 244 11.05 22.01 -9.36
CA ILE A 244 11.46 22.32 -10.73
C ILE A 244 10.83 23.64 -11.16
N VAL A 245 11.49 24.39 -12.04
CA VAL A 245 11.06 25.74 -12.43
C VAL A 245 10.68 25.75 -13.90
N ALA A 246 9.39 25.94 -14.19
CA ALA A 246 8.88 26.11 -15.53
C ALA A 246 8.98 27.57 -15.98
N ASP A 247 9.50 27.78 -17.19
CA ASP A 247 9.61 29.09 -17.79
C ASP A 247 8.27 29.60 -18.35
N ALA A 248 8.28 30.77 -19.00
CA ALA A 248 7.07 31.36 -19.59
C ALA A 248 6.46 30.54 -20.75
N SER A 249 7.19 29.55 -21.27
CA SER A 249 6.68 28.58 -22.25
C SER A 249 6.14 27.31 -21.61
N GLY A 250 6.14 27.23 -20.27
CA GLY A 250 5.68 26.07 -19.51
C GLY A 250 6.66 24.90 -19.54
N VAL A 251 7.96 25.17 -19.76
CA VAL A 251 9.01 24.16 -19.83
C VAL A 251 9.96 24.30 -18.65
N ALA A 252 10.15 23.21 -17.91
CA ALA A 252 11.14 23.08 -16.85
C ALA A 252 12.32 22.23 -17.34
N VAL A 253 13.54 22.74 -17.20
CA VAL A 253 14.79 22.02 -17.48
C VAL A 253 15.44 21.62 -16.15
N ILE A 254 15.77 20.34 -16.01
CA ILE A 254 16.26 19.76 -14.76
C ILE A 254 17.72 19.33 -14.96
N ASP A 255 18.61 19.74 -14.04
CA ASP A 255 19.98 19.24 -13.92
C ASP A 255 20.44 19.39 -12.46
N VAL A 256 20.20 18.36 -11.64
CA VAL A 256 20.52 18.34 -10.21
C VAL A 256 21.23 17.05 -9.82
N GLU A 257 21.88 17.04 -8.65
CA GLU A 257 22.44 15.83 -8.04
C GLU A 257 21.89 15.66 -6.64
N ASP A 258 21.54 14.42 -6.28
CA ASP A 258 20.99 14.08 -4.97
C ASP A 258 21.66 12.82 -4.40
N CYS A 259 21.84 12.77 -3.08
CA CYS A 259 22.54 11.69 -2.38
C CYS A 259 21.62 10.67 -1.69
N GLN A 260 20.29 10.86 -1.71
CA GLN A 260 19.31 10.00 -1.03
C GLN A 260 18.52 9.10 -1.98
N ILE A 261 18.72 9.22 -3.30
CA ILE A 261 18.01 8.46 -4.34
C ILE A 261 18.91 7.50 -5.13
N PRO A 262 19.51 6.47 -4.50
CA PRO A 262 20.38 5.53 -5.20
C PRO A 262 19.60 4.70 -6.25
N LEU A 263 20.30 4.20 -7.27
CA LEU A 263 19.72 3.31 -8.29
C LEU A 263 19.80 1.82 -7.91
N SER A 264 20.45 1.49 -6.79
CA SER A 264 20.62 0.11 -6.30
C SER A 264 20.50 0.04 -4.78
N GLY A 265 20.47 -1.18 -4.24
CA GLY A 265 20.30 -1.43 -2.81
C GLY A 265 18.85 -1.31 -2.32
N GLU A 266 18.66 -1.44 -1.00
CA GLU A 266 17.35 -1.47 -0.34
C GLU A 266 16.55 -0.18 -0.55
N ASN A 267 17.25 0.96 -0.58
CA ASN A 267 16.66 2.28 -0.79
C ASN A 267 16.65 2.70 -2.27
N SER A 268 16.81 1.75 -3.20
CA SER A 268 16.75 2.07 -4.63
C SER A 268 15.44 2.75 -5.01
N ILE A 269 15.53 3.72 -5.91
CA ILE A 269 14.36 4.36 -6.53
C ILE A 269 13.84 3.62 -7.77
N ILE A 270 14.52 2.56 -8.22
CA ILE A 270 14.05 1.76 -9.35
C ILE A 270 12.71 1.10 -9.01
N GLY A 271 11.74 1.21 -9.92
CA GLY A 271 10.38 0.71 -9.73
C GLY A 271 9.50 1.57 -8.82
N ARG A 272 10.00 2.73 -8.39
CA ARG A 272 9.20 3.79 -7.75
C ARG A 272 8.65 4.74 -8.81
N SER A 273 7.89 5.75 -8.40
CA SER A 273 7.38 6.76 -9.32
C SER A 273 8.01 8.12 -9.07
N VAL A 274 8.13 8.92 -10.13
CA VAL A 274 8.30 10.37 -10.02
C VAL A 274 6.93 11.01 -10.13
N VAL A 275 6.70 12.08 -9.37
CA VAL A 275 5.50 12.91 -9.46
C VAL A 275 5.91 14.38 -9.58
N VAL A 276 5.30 15.08 -10.54
CA VAL A 276 5.33 16.54 -10.66
C VAL A 276 4.01 17.09 -10.13
N HIS A 277 4.10 18.09 -9.27
CA HIS A 277 2.97 18.67 -8.56
C HIS A 277 2.49 19.99 -9.17
N ALA A 278 1.26 20.38 -8.82
CA ALA A 278 0.61 21.58 -9.35
C ALA A 278 1.18 22.88 -8.78
N ASP A 279 1.53 22.86 -7.50
CA ASP A 279 1.96 24.03 -6.75
C ASP A 279 3.42 23.91 -6.31
N GLU A 280 3.95 25.01 -5.80
CA GLU A 280 5.28 25.07 -5.18
C GLU A 280 5.34 24.18 -3.95
N ASP A 281 6.38 23.37 -3.87
CA ASP A 281 6.79 22.71 -2.63
C ASP A 281 7.40 23.76 -1.67
N ASP A 282 6.75 23.96 -0.52
CA ASP A 282 7.18 24.87 0.55
C ASP A 282 8.38 24.37 1.36
N LEU A 283 8.87 23.17 1.04
CA LEU A 283 10.04 22.51 1.60
C LEU A 283 9.92 22.27 3.11
N GLY A 284 8.70 22.07 3.62
CA GLY A 284 8.41 21.90 5.04
C GLY A 284 8.35 23.21 5.83
N ARG A 285 8.33 24.37 5.15
CA ARG A 285 8.48 25.70 5.78
C ARG A 285 7.27 26.61 5.61
N GLY A 286 6.21 26.16 4.93
CA GLY A 286 5.03 26.99 4.64
C GLY A 286 4.09 27.21 5.84
N GLY A 287 4.17 26.36 6.86
CA GLY A 287 3.31 26.45 8.05
C GLY A 287 1.88 25.95 7.84
N PHE A 288 1.62 25.25 6.74
CA PHE A 288 0.37 24.53 6.51
C PHE A 288 0.37 23.20 7.29
N PRO A 289 -0.82 22.65 7.61
CA PRO A 289 -0.91 21.37 8.32
C PRO A 289 -0.20 20.21 7.63
N ASP A 290 -0.07 20.27 6.30
CA ASP A 290 0.59 19.27 5.47
C ASP A 290 1.99 19.70 4.95
N SER A 291 2.53 20.85 5.36
CA SER A 291 3.89 21.26 4.97
C SER A 291 4.92 20.18 5.31
N LEU A 292 4.86 19.61 6.52
CA LEU A 292 5.81 18.59 6.98
C LEU A 292 5.54 17.18 6.42
N THR A 293 4.54 17.01 5.54
CA THR A 293 4.22 15.71 4.91
C THR A 293 4.29 15.75 3.39
N THR A 294 3.84 16.83 2.76
CA THR A 294 3.71 16.96 1.30
C THR A 294 4.35 18.24 0.74
N GLY A 295 4.88 19.11 1.59
CA GLY A 295 5.36 20.42 1.19
C GLY A 295 4.26 21.36 0.70
N HIS A 296 2.98 21.02 0.95
CA HIS A 296 1.82 21.74 0.43
C HIS A 296 1.82 21.91 -1.11
N ALA A 297 2.46 20.98 -1.84
CA ALA A 297 2.65 21.07 -3.29
C ALA A 297 1.36 20.81 -4.12
N GLY A 298 0.23 20.49 -3.47
CA GLY A 298 -1.05 20.34 -4.14
C GLY A 298 -1.17 19.11 -5.05
N ALA A 299 -1.95 19.26 -6.13
CA ALA A 299 -2.36 18.15 -6.99
C ALA A 299 -1.18 17.51 -7.76
N ARG A 300 -1.33 16.24 -8.15
CA ARG A 300 -0.34 15.49 -8.94
C ARG A 300 -0.63 15.67 -10.43
N LEU A 301 0.20 16.41 -11.15
CA LEU A 301 -0.01 16.74 -12.56
C LEU A 301 0.40 15.60 -13.50
N ALA A 302 1.58 15.03 -13.27
CA ALA A 302 2.13 13.95 -14.09
C ALA A 302 2.99 13.03 -13.24
N CYS A 303 3.05 11.77 -13.65
CA CYS A 303 3.87 10.78 -12.99
C CYS A 303 4.32 9.69 -13.94
N GLY A 304 5.29 8.90 -13.50
CA GLY A 304 5.78 7.76 -14.25
C GLY A 304 6.63 6.86 -13.39
N VAL A 305 6.74 5.59 -13.77
CA VAL A 305 7.56 4.60 -13.07
C VAL A 305 9.01 4.69 -13.55
N ILE A 306 9.95 4.72 -12.60
CA ILE A 306 11.39 4.76 -12.86
C ILE A 306 11.85 3.36 -13.31
N GLY A 307 12.23 3.23 -14.57
CA GLY A 307 12.72 2.00 -15.17
C GLY A 307 14.23 1.99 -15.41
N ILE A 308 14.83 0.80 -15.47
CA ILE A 308 16.24 0.63 -15.82
C ILE A 308 16.44 1.04 -17.29
N ALA A 309 17.43 1.90 -17.56
CA ALA A 309 17.81 2.31 -18.91
C ALA A 309 19.10 1.61 -19.37
N ASN A 310 20.14 1.63 -18.54
CA ASN A 310 21.43 1.00 -18.83
C ASN A 310 22.06 0.33 -17.60
N THR A 311 22.93 -0.64 -17.86
CA THR A 311 23.68 -1.39 -16.85
C THR A 311 25.13 -1.58 -17.31
N SER A 312 26.11 -1.51 -16.41
CA SER A 312 27.54 -1.77 -16.69
C SER A 312 27.92 -3.23 -16.52
#